data_AF-A0A9D3X0B6-F1
#
_entry.id   AF-A0A9D3X0B6-F1
#
_cell.length_a   1.000
_cell.length_b   1.000
_cell.length_c   1.000
_cell.angle_alpha   90.00
_cell.angle_beta   90.00
_cell.angle_gamma   90.00
#
_symmetry.space_group_name_H-M   'P 1'
#
loop_
_entity.id
_entity.type
_entity.pdbx_description
1 polymer ?
#
loop_
_entity_poly.entity_id
_entity_poly.type
_entity_poly.pdbx_seq_one_letter_code
_entity_poly.pdbx_strand_id
1 'polypeptide(L)' 'MGLDPKREIRKVMHFLGKDLKEEVLDRIVYHTSFEMMKENPTTNYKMTPNDVMDQSISPFMRKDYERKMAGTNLQFRTEI' A
#
# COMPACT_ATOMS: atom_id res chain seq x y z
N MET A 1 10.78 -12.62 -9.17
CA MET A 1 9.31 -12.67 -9.20
C MET A 1 8.78 -11.41 -8.52
N GLY A 2 8.22 -10.47 -9.29
CA GLY A 2 7.61 -9.27 -8.73
C GLY A 2 6.32 -9.60 -7.96
N LEU A 3 6.05 -8.82 -6.92
CA LEU A 3 4.73 -8.81 -6.28
C LEU A 3 3.74 -8.24 -7.29
N ASP A 4 2.71 -9.01 -7.64
CA ASP A 4 1.60 -8.59 -8.49
C ASP A 4 0.36 -8.53 -7.61
N PRO A 5 -0.06 -7.34 -7.16
CA PRO A 5 -1.21 -7.18 -6.26
C PRO A 5 -2.48 -7.82 -6.82
N LYS A 6 -2.69 -7.73 -8.14
CA LYS A 6 -3.88 -8.29 -8.79
C LYS A 6 -3.91 -9.81 -8.65
N ARG A 7 -2.77 -10.47 -8.85
CA ARG A 7 -2.62 -11.92 -8.63
C ARG A 7 -2.82 -12.32 -7.16
N GLU A 8 -2.26 -11.58 -6.22
CA GLU A 8 -2.39 -11.92 -4.79
C GLU A 8 -3.84 -11.72 -4.30
N ILE A 9 -4.54 -10.68 -4.77
CA ILE A 9 -5.96 -10.48 -4.47
C ILE A 9 -6.81 -11.63 -5.02
N ARG A 10 -6.52 -12.17 -6.22
CA ARG A 10 -7.22 -13.36 -6.73
C ARG A 10 -7.08 -14.58 -5.82
N LYS A 11 -5.90 -14.78 -5.21
CA LYS A 11 -5.70 -15.88 -4.25
C LYS A 11 -6.59 -15.70 -3.03
N VAL A 12 -6.68 -14.47 -2.50
CA VAL A 12 -7.57 -14.14 -1.37
C VAL A 12 -9.03 -14.32 -1.77
N MET A 13 -9.44 -13.87 -2.96
CA MET A 13 -10.79 -14.09 -3.48
C MET A 13 -11.15 -15.58 -3.54
N HIS A 14 -10.25 -16.39 -4.11
CA HIS A 14 -10.44 -17.85 -4.19
C HIS A 14 -10.54 -18.49 -2.80
N PHE A 15 -9.65 -18.11 -1.88
CA PHE A 15 -9.68 -18.58 -0.50
C PHE A 15 -11.01 -18.25 0.21
N LEU A 16 -11.57 -17.07 -0.05
CA LEU A 16 -12.85 -16.64 0.51
C LEU A 16 -14.07 -17.14 -0.29
N GLY A 17 -13.89 -17.92 -1.36
CA GLY A 17 -14.97 -18.38 -2.24
C GLY A 17 -15.71 -17.24 -2.93
N LYS A 18 -15.04 -16.13 -3.22
CA LYS A 18 -15.61 -14.96 -3.90
C LYS A 18 -15.27 -14.97 -5.39
N ASP A 19 -16.27 -14.68 -6.20
CA ASP A 19 -16.14 -14.44 -7.63
C ASP A 19 -16.48 -12.97 -7.92
N LEU A 20 -15.45 -12.17 -8.22
CA LEU A 20 -15.58 -10.74 -8.51
C LEU A 20 -15.19 -10.49 -9.95
N LYS A 21 -15.92 -9.60 -10.63
CA LYS A 21 -15.59 -9.16 -11.98
C LYS A 21 -14.22 -8.47 -12.02
N GLU A 22 -13.56 -8.52 -13.18
CA GLU A 22 -12.26 -7.87 -13.40
C GLU A 22 -12.27 -6.38 -13.04
N GLU A 23 -13.35 -5.66 -13.35
CA GLU A 23 -13.45 -4.22 -13.07
C GLU A 23 -13.57 -3.94 -11.56
N VAL A 24 -14.06 -4.90 -10.77
CA VAL A 24 -14.04 -4.81 -9.30
C VAL A 24 -12.62 -5.04 -8.80
N LEU A 25 -11.94 -6.05 -9.34
CA LEU A 25 -10.56 -6.37 -8.98
C LEU A 25 -9.60 -5.22 -9.29
N ASP A 26 -9.73 -4.57 -10.44
CA ASP A 26 -8.94 -3.39 -10.81
C ASP A 26 -9.18 -2.21 -9.86
N ARG A 27 -10.43 -2.01 -9.43
CA ARG A 27 -10.76 -0.99 -8.42
C ARG A 27 -10.15 -1.31 -7.07
N ILE A 28 -10.14 -2.57 -6.65
CA ILE A 28 -9.46 -2.98 -5.40
C ILE A 28 -7.98 -2.64 -5.52
N VAL A 29 -7.30 -3.10 -6.58
CA VAL A 29 -5.87 -2.82 -6.80
C VAL A 29 -5.57 -1.33 -6.73
N TYR A 30 -6.36 -0.51 -7.42
CA TYR A 30 -6.21 0.95 -7.40
C TYR A 30 -6.40 1.54 -5.99
N HIS A 31 -7.52 1.25 -5.33
CA HIS A 31 -7.83 1.84 -4.02
C HIS A 31 -6.94 1.33 -2.88
N THR A 32 -6.35 0.15 -3.04
CA THR A 32 -5.37 -0.41 -2.09
C THR A 32 -3.92 -0.08 -2.48
N SER A 33 -3.68 0.74 -3.50
CA SER A 33 -2.33 1.24 -3.76
C SER A 33 -1.88 2.14 -2.61
N PHE A 34 -0.57 2.22 -2.40
CA PHE A 34 0.00 3.02 -1.33
C PHE A 34 -0.43 4.49 -1.44
N GLU A 35 -0.38 5.07 -2.65
CA GLU A 35 -0.78 6.45 -2.93
C GLU A 35 -2.25 6.68 -2.57
N MET A 36 -3.14 5.79 -3.00
CA MET A 36 -4.58 5.95 -2.74
C MET A 36 -4.89 5.81 -1.26
N MET A 37 -4.26 4.87 -0.57
CA MET A 37 -4.45 4.69 0.86
C MET A 37 -3.81 5.82 1.69
N LYS A 38 -2.71 6.42 1.21
CA LYS A 38 -2.05 7.57 1.86
C LYS A 38 -2.92 8.82 1.85
N GLU A 39 -3.69 9.05 0.79
CA GLU A 39 -4.58 10.20 0.70
C GLU A 39 -5.94 9.97 1.37
N ASN A 40 -6.39 8.72 1.50
CA ASN A 40 -7.67 8.39 2.13
C ASN A 40 -7.66 8.61 3.66
N PRO A 41 -8.44 9.55 4.23
CA PRO A 41 -8.50 9.83 5.67
C PRO A 41 -8.91 8.64 6.55
N THR A 42 -9.65 7.68 5.98
CA THR A 42 -10.11 6.48 6.70
C THR A 42 -9.04 5.40 6.83
N THR A 43 -7.92 5.53 6.09
CA THR A 43 -6.82 4.54 6.10
C THR A 43 -5.48 5.14 6.49
N ASN A 44 -5.27 6.45 6.32
CA ASN A 44 -3.99 7.10 6.58
C ASN A 44 -3.79 7.57 8.04
N TYR A 45 -4.76 7.32 8.92
CA TYR A 45 -4.74 7.67 10.35
C TYR A 45 -4.68 9.17 10.68
N LYS A 46 -4.91 10.09 9.72
CA LYS A 46 -4.91 11.54 9.99
C LYS A 46 -6.03 11.99 10.94
N MET A 47 -7.08 11.18 11.10
CA MET A 47 -8.19 11.44 12.02
C MET A 47 -7.89 10.99 13.46
N THR A 48 -6.71 10.40 13.70
CA THR A 48 -6.27 9.96 15.03
C THR A 48 -5.76 11.16 15.83
N PRO A 49 -6.09 11.29 17.12
CA PRO A 49 -5.51 12.33 17.99
C PRO A 49 -3.97 12.33 18.00
N ASN A 50 -3.35 13.52 18.02
CA ASN A 50 -1.89 13.68 17.94
C ASN A 50 -1.14 13.10 19.16
N ASP A 51 -1.78 13.05 20.32
CA ASP A 51 -1.25 12.40 21.54
C ASP A 51 -1.16 10.87 21.40
N VAL A 52 -1.97 10.27 20.52
CA VAL A 52 -1.88 8.86 20.14
C VAL A 52 -0.91 8.67 18.97
N MET A 53 -0.98 9.53 17.94
CA MET A 53 -0.10 9.46 16.78
C MET A 53 0.18 10.83 16.16
N ASP A 54 1.35 11.40 16.46
CA ASP A 54 1.81 12.64 15.84
C ASP A 54 2.42 12.39 14.45
N GLN A 55 1.61 12.64 13.42
CA GLN A 55 2.03 12.47 12.03
C GLN A 55 3.00 13.54 11.52
N SER A 56 3.25 14.62 12.28
CA SER A 56 4.28 15.62 11.93
C SER A 56 5.70 15.09 12.15
N ILE A 57 5.88 14.16 13.08
CA ILE A 57 7.14 13.44 13.31
C ILE A 57 7.34 12.40 12.20
N SER A 58 6.32 11.56 11.98
CA SER A 58 6.35 10.58 10.90
C SER A 58 4.92 10.21 10.46
N PRO A 59 4.57 10.39 9.18
CA PRO A 59 3.29 9.92 8.67
C PRO A 59 3.14 8.41 8.83
N PHE A 60 1.94 7.92 9.15
CA PHE A 60 1.67 6.47 9.23
C PHE A 60 2.00 5.78 7.90
N MET A 61 1.55 6.38 6.79
CA MET A 61 1.87 5.96 5.43
C MET A 61 3.18 6.60 4.97
N ARG A 62 4.29 6.21 5.60
CA ARG A 62 5.61 6.86 5.47
C ARG A 62 6.28 6.69 4.10
N LYS A 63 6.46 5.46 3.65
CA LYS A 63 7.15 5.10 2.40
C LYS A 63 6.51 3.85 1.80
N ASP A 64 6.41 3.83 0.48
CA ASP A 64 6.29 2.59 -0.27
C ASP A 64 7.69 1.99 -0.48
N TYR A 65 7.80 0.68 -0.38
CA TYR A 65 9.00 -0.06 -0.75
C TYR A 65 8.75 -0.72 -2.10
N GLU A 66 8.73 0.09 -3.15
CA GLU A 66 8.89 -0.41 -4.51
C GLU A 66 10.26 -1.08 -4.60
N ARG A 67 10.28 -2.41 -4.61
CA ARG A 67 11.49 -3.19 -4.90
C ARG A 67 11.77 -3.07 -6.41
N LYS A 68 12.33 -1.93 -6.86
CA LYS A 68 12.80 -1.76 -8.23
C LYS A 68 13.89 -2.79 -8.52
N MET A 69 13.54 -3.84 -9.25
CA MET A 69 14.51 -4.79 -9.77
C MET A 69 15.13 -4.23 -11.05
N ALA A 70 16.43 -3.95 -10.94
CA ALA A 70 17.43 -3.64 -11.98
C ALA A 70 17.24 -2.34 -12.77
N GLY A 71 18.06 -1.33 -12.42
CA GLY A 71 18.46 -0.31 -13.41
C GLY A 71 18.71 1.12 -12.93
N THR A 72 18.43 1.51 -11.69
CA THR A 72 18.72 2.88 -11.23
C THR A 72 19.24 2.93 -9.81
N ASN A 73 20.36 3.63 -9.64
CA ASN A 73 21.11 3.84 -8.40
C ASN A 73 20.19 4.37 -7.27
N LEU A 74 20.03 3.59 -6.21
CA LEU A 74 19.81 4.16 -4.88
C LEU A 74 20.84 3.56 -3.94
N GLN A 75 21.81 4.40 -3.54
CA GLN A 75 22.61 4.14 -2.35
C GLN A 75 21.68 4.21 -1.14
N PHE A 76 21.46 3.07 -0.50
CA PHE A 76 20.89 3.04 0.84
C PHE A 76 21.97 3.53 1.80
N ARG A 77 21.79 4.73 2.36
CA ARG A 77 22.48 5.09 3.60
C ARG A 77 21.50 4.86 4.75
N THR A 78 21.60 3.67 5.32
CA THR A 78 21.14 3.42 6.69
C THR A 78 22.20 4.00 7.62
N GLU A 79 21.94 5.14 8.22
CA GLU A 79 22.57 5.52 9.48
C GLU A 79 21.48 6.02 10.42
N ILE A 80 21.68 5.66 11.69
CA ILE A 80 20.91 6.04 12.87
C ILE A 80 20.86 7.57 12.99
#